data_AF-A0AAD1WF78-F1
#
_entry.id   AF-A0AAD1WF78-F1
#
_cell.length_a   1.000
_cell.length_b   1.000
_cell.length_c   1.000
_cell.angle_alpha   90.00
_cell.angle_beta   90.00
_cell.angle_gamma   90.00
#
_symmetry.space_group_name_H-M   'P 1'
#
loop_
_entity.id
_entity.type
_entity.pdbx_description
1 polymer ?
#
loop_
_entity_poly.entity_id
_entity_poly.type
_entity_poly.pdbx_seq_one_letter_code
_entity_poly.pdbx_strand_id
1 'polypeptide(L)'
;MSQQKGKKIPDRAEKSGFFAARPAPSRAQGQHEADQDGGGDDTLPLHNSPDPGNLPVTQEFLRACLDEMSDKLLNKIQASVTAMGKDIQELGERTAHVENRMGEFEEAHNDLTDHCLIPEIPTEMILLDRAHRVAKPKFLPAEAARDTLTHLHYYHVKEAILKAARNRTNLPAKYGHLQIYADLSAATLQRRREFKETTETLRDNKIPYRWGHPVRLIIQRNGTFTHVTTPEEGLRALKQWDLPVRKQHGRTTSPQRLRQDWKKAKK
;
A
#
# COMPACT_ATOMS: atom_id res chain seq x y z
N MET A 1 13.61 63.11 0.28
CA MET A 1 12.61 62.79 -0.77
C MET A 1 13.12 61.58 -1.55
N SER A 2 12.63 60.38 -1.25
CA SER A 2 12.80 59.23 -2.14
C SER A 2 11.66 58.24 -1.86
N GLN A 3 10.86 58.01 -2.90
CA GLN A 3 9.54 57.40 -2.83
C GLN A 3 9.64 55.87 -2.77
N GLN A 4 8.91 55.28 -1.83
CA GLN A 4 8.58 53.85 -1.79
C GLN A 4 7.62 53.52 -2.94
N LYS A 5 7.99 52.56 -3.80
CA LYS A 5 7.07 51.96 -4.78
C LYS A 5 6.49 50.67 -4.21
N GLY A 6 5.25 50.76 -3.74
CA GLY A 6 4.41 49.62 -3.38
C GLY A 6 4.06 48.78 -4.60
N LYS A 7 4.18 47.45 -4.48
CA LYS A 7 3.67 46.49 -5.46
C LYS A 7 2.22 46.14 -5.13
N LYS A 8 1.34 46.45 -6.09
CA LYS A 8 -0.09 46.11 -6.11
C LYS A 8 -0.29 44.60 -6.20
N ILE A 9 -1.19 44.11 -5.34
CA ILE A 9 -1.85 42.81 -5.41
C ILE A 9 -2.93 42.91 -6.50
N PRO A 10 -3.00 42.01 -7.49
CA PRO A 10 -4.18 41.92 -8.34
C PRO A 10 -5.28 41.04 -7.75
N ASP A 11 -6.48 41.49 -8.03
CA ASP A 11 -7.77 41.13 -7.47
C ASP A 11 -8.22 39.68 -7.72
N ARG A 12 -9.03 39.27 -6.75
CA ARG A 12 -9.82 38.05 -6.64
C ARG A 12 -10.89 38.03 -7.72
N ALA A 13 -10.74 37.17 -8.72
CA ALA A 13 -11.81 36.82 -9.65
C ALA A 13 -12.53 35.55 -9.18
N GLU A 14 -13.81 35.71 -8.90
CA GLU A 14 -14.78 34.69 -8.55
C GLU A 14 -14.92 33.65 -9.67
N LYS A 15 -14.89 32.35 -9.31
CA LYS A 15 -15.51 31.30 -10.10
C LYS A 15 -16.39 30.44 -9.21
N SER A 16 -17.67 30.73 -9.32
CA SER A 16 -18.82 29.95 -8.90
C SER A 16 -18.85 28.56 -9.55
N GLY A 17 -19.23 27.57 -8.75
CA GLY A 17 -20.12 26.48 -9.16
C GLY A 17 -19.53 25.36 -10.01
N PHE A 18 -19.29 24.19 -9.40
CA PHE A 18 -19.89 22.92 -9.84
C PHE A 18 -19.66 21.86 -8.75
N PHE A 19 -20.66 21.66 -7.90
CA PHE A 19 -20.75 20.51 -7.01
C PHE A 19 -21.12 19.29 -7.87
N ALA A 20 -20.17 18.39 -8.13
CA ALA A 20 -20.48 17.07 -8.66
C ALA A 20 -20.70 16.12 -7.47
N ALA A 21 -21.98 15.87 -7.17
CA ALA A 21 -22.42 14.85 -6.24
C ALA A 21 -21.93 13.46 -6.72
N ARG A 22 -21.37 12.69 -5.78
CA ARG A 22 -21.00 11.29 -6.01
C ARG A 22 -22.27 10.44 -6.19
N PRO A 23 -22.36 9.57 -7.20
CA PRO A 23 -23.44 8.60 -7.28
C PRO A 23 -23.24 7.47 -6.24
N ALA A 24 -24.33 7.11 -5.57
CA ALA A 24 -24.44 6.00 -4.63
C ALA A 24 -24.29 4.63 -5.33
N PRO A 25 -23.85 3.57 -4.62
CA PRO A 25 -23.78 2.24 -5.19
C PRO A 25 -25.18 1.65 -5.41
N SER A 26 -25.43 1.21 -6.65
CA SER A 26 -26.65 0.54 -7.09
C SER A 26 -26.80 -0.84 -6.46
N ARG A 27 -27.94 -1.02 -5.79
CA ARG A 27 -28.46 -2.28 -5.23
C ARG A 27 -28.80 -3.23 -6.37
N ALA A 28 -28.12 -4.38 -6.43
CA ALA A 28 -28.44 -5.47 -7.33
C ALA A 28 -29.75 -6.16 -6.88
N GLN A 29 -30.70 -6.31 -7.80
CA GLN A 29 -31.89 -7.13 -7.68
C GLN A 29 -31.92 -8.13 -8.85
N GLY A 30 -32.34 -9.36 -8.56
CA GLY A 30 -33.10 -10.20 -9.48
C GLY A 30 -32.30 -11.14 -10.36
N GLN A 31 -32.04 -12.35 -9.86
CA GLN A 31 -31.94 -13.54 -10.71
C GLN A 31 -33.25 -14.32 -10.54
N HIS A 32 -34.10 -14.23 -11.56
CA HIS A 32 -35.20 -15.15 -11.84
C HIS A 32 -34.62 -16.23 -12.75
N GLU A 33 -34.46 -17.45 -12.25
CA GLU A 33 -34.26 -18.64 -13.10
C GLU A 33 -35.65 -19.20 -13.43
N ALA A 34 -35.93 -19.22 -14.73
CA ALA A 34 -37.08 -19.88 -15.34
C ALA A 34 -36.55 -21.09 -16.10
N ASP A 35 -36.73 -22.27 -15.53
CA ASP A 35 -36.59 -23.54 -16.26
C ASP A 35 -37.97 -23.97 -16.75
N GLN A 36 -38.15 -23.89 -18.06
CA GLN A 36 -39.17 -24.61 -18.80
C GLN A 36 -38.45 -25.62 -19.68
N ASP A 37 -38.63 -26.90 -19.41
CA ASP A 37 -38.34 -27.95 -20.39
C ASP A 37 -39.55 -28.89 -20.45
N GLY A 38 -40.20 -28.88 -21.62
CA GLY A 38 -41.44 -29.59 -21.90
C GLY A 38 -41.16 -30.95 -22.51
N GLY A 39 -41.72 -32.00 -21.90
CA GLY A 39 -41.70 -33.37 -22.42
C GLY A 39 -43.12 -33.91 -22.64
N GLY A 40 -43.43 -34.24 -23.90
CA GLY A 40 -44.02 -35.51 -24.36
C GLY A 40 -45.39 -35.98 -23.84
N ASP A 41 -46.41 -35.75 -24.66
CA ASP A 41 -47.24 -36.75 -25.36
C ASP A 41 -47.87 -37.96 -24.60
N ASP A 42 -49.21 -37.90 -24.55
CA ASP A 42 -50.21 -38.93 -24.85
C ASP A 42 -50.21 -40.34 -24.18
N THR A 43 -51.24 -40.54 -23.35
CA THR A 43 -52.36 -41.51 -23.47
C THR A 43 -52.65 -42.51 -22.31
N LEU A 44 -53.93 -42.46 -21.86
CA LEU A 44 -54.82 -43.48 -21.25
C LEU A 44 -54.81 -43.72 -19.72
N PRO A 45 -55.89 -44.29 -19.13
CA PRO A 45 -57.31 -43.92 -19.25
C PRO A 45 -57.99 -43.80 -17.86
N LEU A 46 -59.24 -43.31 -17.88
CA LEU A 46 -60.25 -43.32 -16.81
C LEU A 46 -60.09 -44.43 -15.76
N HIS A 47 -59.87 -44.03 -14.50
CA HIS A 47 -60.36 -44.80 -13.36
C HIS A 47 -61.07 -43.88 -12.38
N ASN A 48 -62.38 -44.10 -12.26
CA ASN A 48 -63.24 -43.54 -11.22
C ASN A 48 -62.64 -43.88 -9.85
N SER A 49 -62.09 -42.90 -9.16
CA SER A 49 -61.98 -42.94 -7.70
C SER A 49 -62.92 -41.90 -7.11
N PRO A 50 -63.65 -42.26 -6.05
CA PRO A 50 -64.71 -41.44 -5.50
C PRO A 50 -64.13 -40.13 -5.01
N ASP A 51 -64.72 -39.04 -5.48
CA ASP A 51 -64.58 -37.69 -4.93
C ASP A 51 -64.82 -37.75 -3.41
N PRO A 52 -63.82 -37.54 -2.53
CA PRO A 52 -64.07 -37.30 -1.12
C PRO A 52 -64.52 -35.85 -0.98
N GLY A 53 -65.69 -35.57 -1.56
CA GLY A 53 -66.44 -34.36 -1.32
C GLY A 53 -66.75 -34.27 0.17
N ASN A 54 -66.15 -33.25 0.78
CA ASN A 54 -66.82 -32.43 1.79
C ASN A 54 -66.92 -33.04 3.19
N LEU A 55 -65.77 -33.37 3.79
CA LEU A 55 -65.67 -33.24 5.25
C LEU A 55 -65.72 -31.73 5.58
N PRO A 56 -66.60 -31.29 6.49
CA PRO A 56 -66.65 -29.88 6.87
C PRO A 56 -65.27 -29.50 7.37
N VAL A 57 -64.68 -28.45 6.80
CA VAL A 57 -63.45 -27.84 7.33
C VAL A 57 -63.74 -27.49 8.79
N THR A 58 -63.28 -28.34 9.69
CA THR A 58 -63.52 -28.16 11.11
C THR A 58 -62.64 -27.00 11.58
N GLN A 59 -63.14 -26.25 12.56
CA GLN A 59 -62.37 -25.17 13.18
C GLN A 59 -61.00 -25.67 13.70
N GLU A 60 -60.92 -26.95 14.08
CA GLU A 60 -59.70 -27.62 14.52
C GLU A 60 -58.68 -27.78 13.39
N PHE A 61 -59.11 -28.11 12.17
CA PHE A 61 -58.21 -28.22 11.01
C PHE A 61 -57.61 -26.86 10.64
N LEU A 62 -58.42 -25.80 10.64
CA LEU A 62 -57.95 -24.44 10.39
C LEU A 62 -56.98 -23.96 11.47
N ARG A 63 -57.25 -24.28 12.75
CA ARG A 63 -56.31 -23.99 13.85
C ARG A 63 -54.99 -24.72 13.68
N ALA A 64 -55.02 -26.03 13.41
CA ALA A 64 -53.79 -26.80 13.19
C ALA A 64 -52.95 -26.26 12.03
N CYS A 65 -53.60 -25.84 10.94
CA CYS A 65 -52.91 -25.26 9.78
C CYS A 65 -52.32 -23.87 10.09
N LEU A 66 -53.03 -23.04 10.88
CA LEU A 66 -52.53 -21.75 11.35
C LEU A 66 -51.36 -21.93 12.33
N ASP A 67 -51.43 -22.89 13.25
CA ASP A 67 -50.37 -23.21 14.19
C ASP A 67 -49.12 -23.72 13.44
N GLU A 68 -49.30 -24.60 12.45
CA GLU A 68 -48.20 -25.08 11.62
C GLU A 68 -47.53 -23.95 10.82
N MET A 69 -48.31 -23.03 10.24
CA MET A 69 -47.78 -21.86 9.55
C MET A 69 -47.06 -20.90 10.50
N SER A 70 -47.62 -20.69 11.69
CA SER A 70 -47.02 -19.87 12.76
C SER A 70 -45.68 -20.46 13.21
N ASP A 71 -45.62 -21.76 13.47
CA ASP A 71 -44.40 -22.45 13.88
C ASP A 71 -43.33 -22.42 12.78
N LYS A 72 -43.71 -22.62 11.52
CA LYS A 72 -42.78 -22.47 10.39
C LYS A 72 -42.23 -21.05 10.29
N LEU A 73 -43.05 -20.04 10.52
CA LEU A 73 -42.62 -18.64 10.49
C LEU A 73 -41.70 -18.32 11.66
N LEU A 74 -42.07 -18.72 12.88
CA LEU A 74 -41.26 -18.53 14.09
C LEU A 74 -39.89 -19.21 13.96
N ASN A 75 -39.85 -20.44 13.44
CA ASN A 75 -38.60 -21.15 13.20
C ASN A 75 -37.71 -20.44 12.17
N LYS A 76 -38.28 -19.89 11.10
CA LYS A 76 -37.54 -19.08 10.11
C LYS A 76 -36.99 -17.79 10.71
N ILE A 77 -37.79 -17.09 11.51
CA ILE A 77 -37.37 -15.87 12.22
C ILE A 77 -36.24 -16.21 13.20
N GLN A 78 -36.39 -17.27 13.98
CA GLN A 78 -35.38 -17.72 14.94
C GLN A 78 -34.06 -18.10 14.25
N ALA A 79 -34.13 -18.82 13.12
CA ALA A 79 -32.96 -19.13 12.30
C ALA A 79 -32.28 -17.85 11.76
N SER A 80 -33.05 -16.86 11.31
CA SER A 80 -32.51 -15.58 10.84
C SER A 80 -31.87 -14.76 11.97
N VAL A 81 -32.51 -14.68 13.14
CA VAL A 81 -31.98 -13.98 14.32
C VAL A 81 -30.68 -14.63 14.81
N THR A 82 -30.62 -15.96 14.84
CA THR A 82 -29.40 -16.68 15.23
C THR A 82 -28.27 -16.51 14.20
N ALA A 83 -28.57 -16.48 12.90
CA ALA A 83 -27.58 -16.16 11.88
C ALA A 83 -27.03 -14.73 12.03
N MET A 84 -27.91 -13.73 12.18
CA MET A 84 -27.50 -12.34 12.43
C MET A 84 -26.67 -12.20 13.72
N GLY A 85 -27.01 -12.94 14.77
CA GLY A 85 -26.23 -12.95 16.01
C GLY A 85 -24.79 -13.43 15.81
N LYS A 86 -24.58 -14.45 14.97
CA LYS A 86 -23.24 -14.93 14.61
C LYS A 86 -22.46 -13.90 13.80
N ASP A 87 -23.11 -13.26 12.82
CA ASP A 87 -22.47 -12.24 12.00
C ASP A 87 -22.05 -11.03 12.84
N ILE A 88 -22.90 -10.59 13.78
CA ILE A 88 -22.58 -9.51 14.73
C ILE A 88 -21.38 -9.89 15.59
N GLN A 89 -21.31 -11.14 16.07
CA GLN A 89 -20.18 -11.60 16.86
C GLN A 89 -18.88 -11.60 16.03
N GLU A 90 -18.90 -12.14 14.81
CA GLU A 90 -17.72 -12.14 13.92
C GLU A 90 -17.25 -10.70 13.61
N LEU A 91 -18.19 -9.80 13.32
CA LEU A 91 -17.89 -8.38 13.09
C LEU A 91 -17.32 -7.71 14.34
N GLY A 92 -17.80 -8.07 15.53
CA GLY A 92 -17.27 -7.60 16.81
C GLY A 92 -15.81 -8.04 17.01
N GLU A 93 -15.52 -9.33 16.79
CA GLU A 93 -14.17 -9.89 16.90
C GLU A 93 -13.20 -9.25 15.90
N ARG A 94 -13.65 -9.03 14.67
CA ARG A 94 -12.87 -8.34 13.63
C ARG A 94 -12.59 -6.88 13.98
N THR A 95 -13.59 -6.17 14.52
CA THR A 95 -13.43 -4.78 14.97
C THR A 95 -12.45 -4.69 16.13
N ALA A 96 -12.59 -5.54 17.16
CA ALA A 96 -11.67 -5.59 18.29
C ALA A 96 -10.22 -5.93 17.86
N HIS A 97 -10.05 -6.82 16.88
CA HIS A 97 -8.74 -7.11 16.31
C HIS A 97 -8.14 -5.89 15.60
N VAL A 98 -8.94 -5.12 14.86
CA VAL A 98 -8.48 -3.88 14.21
C VAL A 98 -8.14 -2.84 15.27
N GLU A 99 -8.96 -2.64 16.28
CA GLU A 99 -8.72 -1.69 17.37
C GLU A 99 -7.41 -2.00 18.12
N ASN A 100 -7.19 -3.27 18.50
CA ASN A 100 -5.92 -3.67 19.12
C ASN A 100 -4.72 -3.38 18.21
N ARG A 101 -4.85 -3.66 16.91
CA ARG A 101 -3.79 -3.36 15.94
C ARG A 101 -3.59 -1.87 15.69
N MET A 102 -4.63 -1.05 15.85
CA MET A 102 -4.51 0.41 15.81
C MET A 102 -3.85 0.94 17.08
N GLY A 103 -4.19 0.40 18.25
CA GLY A 103 -3.56 0.75 19.53
C GLY A 103 -2.06 0.46 19.53
N GLU A 104 -1.65 -0.72 19.07
CA GLU A 104 -0.23 -1.07 18.88
C GLU A 104 0.48 -0.12 17.88
N PHE A 105 -0.23 0.37 16.86
CA PHE A 105 0.31 1.34 15.91
C PHE A 105 0.46 2.72 16.53
N GLU A 106 -0.51 3.17 17.33
CA GLU A 106 -0.49 4.45 18.03
C GLU A 106 0.62 4.51 19.08
N GLU A 107 0.79 3.45 19.88
CA GLU A 107 1.89 3.34 20.84
C GLU A 107 3.26 3.37 20.14
N ALA A 108 3.42 2.65 19.03
CA ALA A 108 4.64 2.68 18.23
C ALA A 108 4.86 4.03 17.51
N HIS A 109 3.80 4.79 17.24
CA HIS A 109 3.88 6.12 16.62
C HIS A 109 4.31 7.17 17.65
N ASN A 110 3.75 7.12 18.86
CA ASN A 110 4.09 8.02 19.96
C ASN A 110 5.56 7.88 20.38
N ASP A 111 6.09 6.66 20.37
CA ASP A 111 7.52 6.36 20.57
C ASP A 111 8.45 6.98 19.50
N LEU A 112 7.91 7.32 18.33
CA LEU A 112 8.63 7.93 17.21
C LEU A 112 8.68 9.46 17.32
N THR A 113 7.69 10.07 17.98
CA THR A 113 7.58 11.53 18.17
C THR A 113 8.53 12.08 19.24
N ASP A 114 8.87 11.29 20.27
CA ASP A 114 9.70 11.76 21.39
C ASP A 114 11.18 11.94 21.04
N HIS A 115 11.62 11.41 19.91
CA HIS A 115 12.98 11.59 19.42
C HIS A 115 12.94 12.01 17.96
N CYS A 116 13.00 13.32 17.73
CA CYS A 116 13.22 13.85 16.39
C CYS A 116 14.43 13.14 15.79
N LEU A 117 14.21 12.37 14.72
CA LEU A 117 15.24 11.54 14.07
C LEU A 117 16.46 12.40 13.68
N ILE A 118 16.26 13.70 13.48
CA ILE A 118 17.30 14.67 13.12
C ILE A 118 17.11 15.93 13.98
N PRO A 119 18.01 16.22 14.93
CA PRO A 119 17.92 17.35 15.86
C PRO A 119 17.81 18.74 15.21
N GLU A 120 18.29 18.88 13.97
CA GLU A 120 18.29 20.15 13.23
C GLU A 120 16.90 20.53 12.67
N ILE A 121 15.96 19.59 12.63
CA ILE A 121 14.62 19.81 12.08
C ILE A 121 13.65 19.93 13.27
N PRO A 122 12.95 21.07 13.43
CA PRO A 122 11.93 21.19 14.46
C PRO A 122 10.83 20.14 14.28
N THR A 123 10.40 19.51 15.38
CA THR A 123 9.40 18.42 15.36
C THR A 123 8.08 18.87 14.70
N GLU A 124 7.71 20.15 14.85
CA GLU A 124 6.49 20.71 14.27
C GLU A 124 6.50 20.73 12.73
N MET A 125 7.69 20.67 12.12
CA MET A 125 7.85 20.60 10.66
C MET A 125 7.77 19.17 10.12
N ILE A 126 7.88 18.15 10.97
CA ILE A 126 7.81 16.74 10.55
C ILE A 126 6.33 16.31 10.50
N LEU A 127 5.61 16.85 9.54
CA LEU A 127 4.23 16.47 9.26
C LEU A 127 4.19 15.33 8.24
N LEU A 128 3.46 14.26 8.59
CA LEU A 128 3.25 13.09 7.74
C LEU A 128 1.81 13.12 7.19
N ASP A 129 1.67 13.08 5.87
CA ASP A 129 0.36 12.88 5.24
C ASP A 129 -0.06 11.40 5.29
N ARG A 130 0.93 10.48 5.25
CA ARG A 130 0.69 9.03 5.25
C ARG A 130 1.93 8.28 5.76
N ALA A 131 1.71 7.25 6.56
CA ALA A 131 2.75 6.28 6.91
C ALA A 131 2.14 4.86 6.94
N HIS A 132 2.79 3.91 6.29
CA HIS A 132 2.34 2.52 6.31
C HIS A 132 3.49 1.55 6.03
N ARG A 133 3.34 0.30 6.48
CA ARG A 133 4.32 -0.77 6.23
C ARG A 133 4.08 -1.41 4.86
N VAL A 134 5.15 -1.63 4.11
CA VAL A 134 5.13 -2.31 2.82
C VAL A 134 5.06 -3.82 3.03
N ALA A 135 4.39 -4.51 2.10
CA ALA A 135 4.36 -5.97 2.09
C ALA A 135 5.78 -6.52 1.98
N LYS A 136 6.08 -7.55 2.78
CA LYS A 136 7.39 -8.17 2.79
C LYS A 136 7.55 -9.11 1.58
N PRO A 137 8.68 -9.05 0.85
CA PRO A 137 9.00 -10.04 -0.17
C PRO A 137 9.09 -11.45 0.41
N LYS A 138 8.60 -12.45 -0.34
CA LYS A 138 8.57 -13.86 0.10
C LYS A 138 9.95 -14.45 0.40
N PHE A 139 11.02 -13.89 -0.16
CA PHE A 139 12.39 -14.37 0.04
C PHE A 139 13.01 -13.92 1.38
N LEU A 140 12.38 -12.98 2.11
CA LEU A 140 12.87 -12.54 3.42
C LEU A 140 12.30 -13.39 4.56
N PRO A 141 13.08 -13.64 5.64
CA PRO A 141 12.62 -14.38 6.82
C PRO A 141 11.35 -13.80 7.44
N ALA A 142 10.57 -14.63 8.16
CA ALA A 142 9.34 -14.24 8.83
C ALA A 142 9.56 -13.08 9.83
N GLU A 143 10.71 -13.09 10.50
CA GLU A 143 11.13 -12.18 11.56
C GLU A 143 11.75 -10.88 11.04
N ALA A 144 12.05 -10.79 9.73
CA ALA A 144 12.59 -9.57 9.16
C ALA A 144 11.58 -8.42 9.26
N ALA A 145 12.05 -7.27 9.76
CA ALA A 145 11.25 -6.05 9.83
C ALA A 145 10.74 -5.66 8.44
N ARG A 146 9.51 -5.13 8.38
CA ARG A 146 8.94 -4.60 7.13
C ARG A 146 9.41 -3.16 6.94
N ASP A 147 9.72 -2.82 5.70
CA ASP A 147 9.97 -1.43 5.32
C ASP A 147 8.72 -0.58 5.56
N THR A 148 8.93 0.68 5.91
CA THR A 148 7.84 1.66 6.09
C THR A 148 7.96 2.71 5.00
N LEU A 149 6.85 2.97 4.31
CA LEU A 149 6.73 4.04 3.34
C LEU A 149 6.06 5.24 4.03
N THR A 150 6.75 6.37 4.01
CA THR A 150 6.27 7.64 4.59
C THR A 150 6.12 8.70 3.51
N HIS A 151 4.99 9.40 3.54
CA HIS A 151 4.72 10.59 2.74
C HIS A 151 4.80 11.81 3.66
N LEU A 152 5.87 12.58 3.50
CA LEU A 152 6.09 13.83 4.23
C LEU A 152 5.35 14.96 3.52
N HIS A 153 4.63 15.75 4.31
CA HIS A 153 3.84 16.89 3.83
C HIS A 153 4.72 17.93 3.12
N TYR A 154 5.88 18.24 3.71
CA TYR A 154 6.80 19.23 3.18
C TYR A 154 7.98 18.60 2.43
N TYR A 155 8.12 18.94 1.15
CA TYR A 155 9.21 18.45 0.30
C TYR A 155 10.61 18.82 0.83
N HIS A 156 10.79 20.04 1.35
CA HIS A 156 12.08 20.50 1.86
C HIS A 156 12.53 19.73 3.11
N VAL A 157 11.58 19.37 3.99
CA VAL A 157 11.82 18.52 5.17
C VAL A 157 12.28 17.14 4.74
N LYS A 158 11.62 16.52 3.75
CA LYS A 158 12.05 15.24 3.15
C LYS A 158 13.49 15.29 2.64
N GLU A 159 13.86 16.33 1.89
CA GLU A 159 15.23 16.48 1.38
C GLU A 159 16.26 16.70 2.50
N ALA A 160 15.91 17.47 3.53
CA ALA A 160 16.75 17.64 4.71
C ALA A 160 16.96 16.30 5.44
N ILE A 161 15.90 15.51 5.62
CA ILE A 161 15.98 14.18 6.22
C ILE A 161 16.90 13.25 5.42
N LEU A 162 16.70 13.20 4.11
CA LEU A 162 17.54 12.38 3.22
C LEU A 162 19.01 12.83 3.22
N LYS A 163 19.28 14.14 3.34
CA LYS A 163 20.63 14.68 3.42
C LYS A 163 21.31 14.27 4.74
N ALA A 164 20.65 14.42 5.87
CA ALA A 164 21.16 14.02 7.17
C ALA A 164 21.45 12.50 7.22
N ALA A 165 20.51 11.69 6.73
CA ALA A 165 20.67 10.23 6.66
C ALA A 165 21.89 9.80 5.81
N ARG A 166 22.11 10.43 4.65
CA ARG A 166 23.26 10.11 3.77
C ARG A 166 24.60 10.44 4.42
N ASN A 167 24.65 11.55 5.15
CA ASN A 167 25.87 11.99 5.82
C ASN A 167 26.11 11.24 7.15
N ARG A 168 25.24 10.28 7.51
CA ARG A 168 25.23 9.54 8.79
C ARG A 168 25.37 10.44 10.01
N THR A 169 24.98 11.69 9.86
CA THR A 169 25.10 12.70 10.90
C THR A 169 23.79 12.64 11.66
N ASN A 170 23.88 12.49 12.98
CA ASN A 170 22.82 12.86 13.92
C ASN A 170 21.61 11.93 14.05
N LEU A 171 21.68 10.66 13.61
CA LEU A 171 20.67 9.69 14.07
C LEU A 171 20.97 9.31 15.54
N PRO A 172 19.97 9.33 16.45
CA PRO A 172 20.15 8.82 17.81
C PRO A 172 20.68 7.38 17.81
N ALA A 173 21.43 6.98 18.84
CA ALA A 173 22.05 5.65 18.92
C ALA A 173 21.04 4.50 18.72
N LYS A 174 19.81 4.67 19.23
CA LYS A 174 18.66 3.74 19.03
C LYS A 174 18.38 3.46 17.54
N TYR A 175 18.64 4.43 16.66
CA TYR A 175 18.35 4.37 15.23
C TYR A 175 19.61 4.30 14.35
N GLY A 176 20.78 3.98 14.91
CA GLY A 176 22.04 3.95 14.15
C GLY A 176 22.08 2.94 12.99
N HIS A 177 21.21 1.93 13.01
CA HIS A 177 21.08 0.93 11.94
C HIS A 177 19.99 1.27 10.92
N LEU A 178 19.22 2.35 11.14
CA LEU A 178 18.14 2.76 10.26
C LEU A 178 18.71 3.25 8.91
N GLN A 179 18.15 2.75 7.83
CA GLN A 179 18.50 3.19 6.48
C GLN A 179 17.31 3.91 5.85
N ILE A 180 17.53 5.14 5.41
CA ILE A 180 16.50 5.98 4.80
C ILE A 180 16.87 6.20 3.34
N TYR A 181 15.95 5.86 2.45
CA TYR A 181 16.12 5.99 1.00
C TYR A 181 14.99 6.83 0.41
N ALA A 182 15.26 7.45 -0.73
CA ALA A 182 14.20 8.09 -1.51
C ALA A 182 13.34 7.01 -2.18
N ASP A 183 12.03 7.22 -2.22
CA ASP A 183 11.12 6.39 -3.01
C ASP A 183 11.29 6.72 -4.50
N LEU A 184 11.72 5.72 -5.28
CA LEU A 184 12.03 5.86 -6.69
C LEU A 184 11.27 4.81 -7.48
N SER A 185 10.70 5.21 -8.61
CA SER A 185 10.02 4.28 -9.52
C SER A 185 10.96 3.16 -10.00
N ALA A 186 10.37 1.99 -10.27
CA ALA A 186 11.10 0.84 -10.80
C ALA A 186 11.88 1.16 -12.08
N ALA A 187 11.29 1.97 -12.97
CA ALA A 187 11.95 2.44 -14.20
C ALA A 187 13.21 3.29 -13.90
N THR A 188 13.15 4.15 -12.88
CA THR A 188 14.29 4.98 -12.44
C THR A 188 15.39 4.10 -11.85
N LEU A 189 15.02 3.13 -11.01
CA LEU A 189 15.98 2.18 -10.43
C LEU A 189 16.64 1.32 -11.50
N GLN A 190 15.88 0.86 -12.50
CA GLN A 190 16.41 0.07 -13.61
C GLN A 190 17.41 0.86 -14.43
N ARG A 191 17.09 2.10 -14.81
CA ARG A 191 18.04 2.99 -15.51
C ARG A 191 19.30 3.25 -14.68
N ARG A 192 19.18 3.44 -13.36
CA ARG A 192 20.38 3.58 -12.51
C ARG A 192 21.25 2.31 -12.49
N ARG A 193 20.67 1.12 -12.63
CA ARG A 193 21.43 -0.14 -12.73
C ARG A 193 22.23 -0.24 -14.03
N GLU A 194 21.81 0.41 -15.10
CA GLU A 194 22.54 0.42 -16.38
C GLU A 194 23.91 1.12 -16.23
N PHE A 195 24.03 2.09 -15.32
CA PHE A 195 25.29 2.76 -14.96
C PHE A 195 26.17 1.96 -13.99
N LYS A 196 25.86 0.69 -13.72
CA LYS A 196 26.59 -0.14 -12.74
C LYS A 196 28.10 -0.15 -13.03
N GLU A 197 28.50 -0.34 -14.28
CA GLU A 197 29.91 -0.36 -14.67
C GLU A 197 30.59 0.99 -14.38
N THR A 198 29.94 2.09 -14.76
CA THR A 198 30.46 3.43 -14.50
C THR A 198 30.60 3.70 -13.00
N THR A 199 29.57 3.40 -12.22
CA THR A 199 29.53 3.66 -10.78
C THR A 199 30.44 2.76 -9.95
N GLU A 200 30.68 1.51 -10.39
CA GLU A 200 31.68 0.62 -9.81
C GLU A 200 33.09 1.19 -10.01
N THR A 201 33.48 1.52 -11.25
CA THR A 201 34.80 2.11 -11.52
C THR A 201 35.00 3.43 -10.77
N LEU A 202 33.99 4.31 -10.70
CA LEU A 202 34.09 5.57 -9.94
C LEU A 202 34.36 5.32 -8.45
N ARG A 203 33.66 4.36 -7.85
CA ARG A 203 33.82 3.99 -6.43
C ARG A 203 35.19 3.36 -6.16
N ASP A 204 35.66 2.48 -7.04
CA ASP A 204 36.97 1.83 -6.90
C ASP A 204 38.10 2.86 -6.95
N ASN A 205 37.94 3.90 -7.77
CA ASN A 205 38.88 5.02 -7.88
C ASN A 205 38.61 6.16 -6.88
N LYS A 206 37.70 5.96 -5.91
CA LYS A 206 37.32 6.95 -4.88
C LYS A 206 36.88 8.32 -5.47
N ILE A 207 36.29 8.32 -6.66
CA ILE A 207 35.78 9.53 -7.30
C ILE A 207 34.35 9.79 -6.80
N PRO A 208 34.09 10.94 -6.16
CA PRO A 208 32.77 11.26 -5.67
C PRO A 208 31.80 11.49 -6.84
N TYR A 209 30.59 10.92 -6.69
CA TYR A 209 29.49 11.15 -7.61
C TYR A 209 28.17 11.23 -6.85
N ARG A 210 27.15 11.82 -7.49
CA ARG A 210 25.78 11.87 -6.98
C ARG A 210 24.77 11.65 -8.09
N TRP A 211 23.58 11.20 -7.70
CA TRP A 211 22.44 11.06 -8.61
C TRP A 211 21.64 12.35 -8.65
N GLY A 212 21.44 12.89 -9.86
CA GLY A 212 20.45 13.91 -10.17
C GLY A 212 19.13 13.30 -10.63
N HIS A 213 18.04 14.03 -10.42
CA HIS A 213 16.71 13.68 -10.89
C HIS A 213 16.56 14.00 -12.40
N PRO A 214 15.84 13.18 -13.20
CA PRO A 214 15.30 11.86 -12.86
C PRO A 214 16.38 10.76 -12.83
N VAL A 215 17.25 10.70 -13.85
CA VAL A 215 18.43 9.83 -13.91
C VAL A 215 19.55 10.59 -14.59
N ARG A 216 20.41 11.23 -13.79
CA ARG A 216 21.65 11.86 -14.25
C ARG A 216 22.76 11.52 -13.27
N LEU A 217 23.91 11.09 -13.75
CA LEU A 217 25.08 10.85 -12.92
C LEU A 217 25.94 12.11 -12.93
N ILE A 218 26.12 12.74 -11.77
CA ILE A 218 26.94 13.95 -11.62
C ILE A 218 28.24 13.54 -10.94
N ILE A 219 29.33 13.61 -11.68
CA ILE A 219 30.66 13.17 -11.25
C ILE A 219 31.48 14.41 -10.90
N GLN A 220 32.14 14.41 -9.75
CA GLN A 220 33.01 15.51 -9.34
C GLN A 220 34.48 15.08 -9.45
N ARG A 221 35.23 15.74 -10.34
CA ARG A 221 36.65 15.46 -10.55
C ARG A 221 37.39 16.77 -10.82
N ASN A 222 38.53 16.98 -10.16
CA ASN A 222 39.37 18.18 -10.36
C ASN A 222 38.61 19.53 -10.24
N GLY A 223 37.63 19.60 -9.33
CA GLY A 223 36.82 20.80 -9.13
C GLY A 223 35.73 21.04 -10.19
N THR A 224 35.63 20.19 -11.22
CA THR A 224 34.57 20.28 -12.23
C THR A 224 33.51 19.20 -12.03
N PHE A 225 32.27 19.53 -12.42
CA PHE A 225 31.14 18.61 -12.40
C PHE A 225 30.82 18.16 -13.82
N THR A 226 30.95 16.86 -14.09
CA THR A 226 30.55 16.25 -15.35
C THR A 226 29.17 15.64 -15.20
N HIS A 227 28.24 16.00 -16.08
CA HIS A 227 26.90 15.45 -16.11
C HIS A 227 26.81 14.36 -17.17
N VAL A 228 26.36 13.19 -16.76
CA VAL A 228 26.22 12.03 -17.64
C VAL A 228 24.76 11.58 -17.62
N THR A 229 24.13 11.53 -18.78
CA THR A 229 22.71 11.17 -18.91
C THR A 229 22.50 9.77 -19.46
N THR A 230 23.48 9.23 -20.21
CA THR A 230 23.42 7.85 -20.73
C THR A 230 24.58 6.99 -20.24
N PRO A 231 24.41 5.65 -20.13
CA PRO A 231 25.49 4.76 -19.72
C PRO A 231 26.71 4.83 -20.66
N GLU A 232 26.50 4.98 -21.96
CA GLU A 232 27.57 5.08 -22.97
C GLU A 232 28.40 6.35 -22.78
N GLU A 233 27.75 7.47 -22.45
CA GLU A 233 28.44 8.71 -22.10
C GLU A 233 29.31 8.52 -20.84
N GLY A 234 28.82 7.76 -19.86
CA GLY A 234 29.59 7.42 -18.66
C GLY A 234 30.84 6.61 -18.97
N LEU A 235 30.72 5.60 -19.83
CA LEU A 235 31.85 4.80 -20.29
C LEU A 235 32.85 5.63 -21.13
N ARG A 236 32.35 6.55 -21.98
CA ARG A 236 33.21 7.49 -22.71
C ARG A 236 33.99 8.39 -21.77
N ALA A 237 33.35 8.92 -20.73
CA ALA A 237 34.01 9.75 -19.72
C ALA A 237 35.11 8.96 -18.98
N LEU A 238 34.85 7.71 -18.60
CA LEU A 238 35.87 6.86 -17.98
C LEU A 238 37.07 6.61 -18.89
N LYS A 239 36.84 6.33 -20.18
CA LYS A 239 37.91 6.17 -21.17
C LYS A 239 38.73 7.44 -21.35
N GLN A 240 38.07 8.59 -21.41
CA GLN A 240 38.74 9.90 -21.50
C GLN A 240 39.62 10.18 -20.29
N TRP A 241 39.28 9.63 -19.13
CA TRP A 241 40.04 9.79 -17.89
C TRP A 241 41.04 8.67 -17.62
N ASP A 242 41.26 7.79 -18.60
CA ASP A 242 42.14 6.64 -18.53
C ASP A 242 41.86 5.72 -17.32
N LEU A 243 40.57 5.56 -16.98
CA LEU A 243 40.16 4.69 -15.88
C LEU A 243 39.83 3.30 -16.41
N PRO A 244 40.35 2.22 -15.79
CA PRO A 244 40.08 0.86 -16.23
C PRO A 244 38.59 0.54 -16.00
N VAL A 245 37.86 0.36 -17.10
CA VAL A 245 36.47 -0.13 -17.05
C VAL A 245 36.52 -1.59 -16.67
N ARG A 246 35.94 -1.93 -15.52
CA ARG A 246 35.80 -3.32 -15.09
C ARG A 246 34.83 -4.02 -16.03
N LYS A 247 35.32 -4.89 -16.90
CA LYS A 247 34.46 -5.83 -17.64
C LYS A 247 33.78 -6.74 -16.62
N GLN A 248 32.46 -6.80 -16.64
CA GLN A 248 31.71 -7.72 -15.80
C GLN A 248 32.23 -9.14 -16.05
N HIS A 249 32.92 -9.71 -15.08
CA HIS A 249 33.08 -11.15 -15.02
C HIS A 249 31.68 -11.66 -14.75
N GLY A 250 31.12 -12.45 -15.66
CA GLY A 250 29.77 -12.99 -15.54
C GLY A 250 29.57 -13.52 -14.13
N ARG A 251 28.79 -12.82 -13.32
CA ARG A 251 28.28 -13.42 -12.10
C ARG A 251 27.34 -14.50 -12.56
N THR A 252 27.75 -15.74 -12.36
CA THR A 252 26.87 -16.89 -12.29
C THR A 252 25.60 -16.47 -11.56
N THR A 253 24.48 -16.62 -12.24
CA THR A 253 23.13 -16.42 -11.71
C THR A 253 22.88 -17.47 -10.64
N SER A 254 23.43 -17.24 -9.47
CA SER A 254 22.99 -17.87 -8.23
C SER A 254 22.61 -16.72 -7.31
N PRO A 255 21.38 -16.68 -6.78
CA PRO A 255 21.02 -15.67 -5.80
C PRO A 255 21.93 -15.88 -4.60
N GLN A 256 22.97 -15.06 -4.49
CA GLN A 256 23.89 -15.10 -3.37
C GLN A 256 23.07 -14.68 -2.17
N ARG A 257 22.62 -15.69 -1.40
CA ARG A 257 21.93 -15.55 -0.11
C ARG A 257 22.56 -14.38 0.63
N LEU A 258 21.73 -13.42 1.04
CA LEU A 258 22.13 -12.35 1.95
C LEU A 258 23.02 -12.96 3.04
N ARG A 259 24.22 -12.40 3.21
CA ARG A 259 25.19 -12.88 4.21
C ARG A 259 24.50 -13.00 5.58
N GLN A 260 24.72 -14.13 6.25
CA GLN A 260 24.14 -14.50 7.56
C GLN A 260 24.78 -13.72 8.73
N ASP A 261 25.25 -12.50 8.49
CA ASP A 261 26.08 -11.76 9.44
C ASP A 261 25.28 -11.26 10.66
N TRP A 262 23.94 -11.31 10.60
CA TRP A 262 23.05 -10.96 11.72
C TRP A 262 22.96 -12.03 12.82
N LYS A 263 23.47 -13.26 12.58
CA LYS A 263 23.42 -14.34 13.59
C LYS A 263 24.49 -14.26 14.69
N LYS A 264 25.41 -13.28 14.65
CA LYS A 264 26.55 -13.22 15.59
C LYS A 264 26.41 -12.20 16.73
N ALA A 265 25.24 -11.62 16.95
CA ALA A 265 24.99 -10.70 18.06
C ALA A 265 24.10 -11.32 19.15
N LYS A 266 24.46 -12.51 19.65
CA LYS A 266 24.03 -13.04 20.95
C LYS A 266 25.13 -13.98 21.49
N LYS A 267 26.04 -13.42 22.26
CA LYS A 267 26.79 -14.14 23.29
C LYS A 267 26.99 -13.19 24.46
#